data_AF-A0A849S884-F1
#
_entry.id   AF-A0A849S884-F1
#
_cell.length_a   1.000
_cell.length_b   1.000
_cell.length_c   1.000
_cell.angle_alpha   90.00
_cell.angle_beta   90.00
_cell.angle_gamma   90.00
#
_symmetry.space_group_name_H-M   'P 1'
#
loop_
_entity.id
_entity.type
_entity.pdbx_description
1 polymer ?
#
loop_
_entity_poly.entity_id
_entity_poly.type
_entity_poly.pdbx_seq_one_letter_code
_entity_poly.pdbx_strand_id
1 'polypeptide(L)'
;MRKEYDFTNAKRAKDVPVLAKLQAEMAGKTRITMRVDNAVLNAFKQRAEASGGSYQTMMNEALSQYAQGLSLADVVRETIRKELHAA
;
A
#
# COMPACT_ATOMS: atom_id res chain seq x y z
N MET A 1 -7.94 -9.49 33.48
CA MET A 1 -7.55 -8.09 33.22
C MET A 1 -7.44 -7.36 34.55
N ARG A 2 -6.45 -6.45 34.71
CA ARG A 2 -6.37 -5.61 35.91
C ARG A 2 -7.48 -4.56 35.87
N LYS A 3 -8.03 -4.22 37.04
CA LYS A 3 -9.10 -3.21 37.18
C LYS A 3 -8.61 -1.80 36.84
N GLU A 4 -7.35 -1.49 37.14
CA GLU A 4 -6.77 -0.16 36.92
C GLU A 4 -5.33 -0.26 36.42
N TYR A 5 -4.95 0.73 35.60
CA TYR A 5 -3.61 0.90 35.05
C TYR A 5 -3.14 2.33 35.38
N ASP A 6 -1.91 2.45 35.89
CA ASP A 6 -1.27 3.75 36.14
C ASP A 6 -0.67 4.30 34.83
N PHE A 7 -1.15 5.47 34.42
CA PHE A 7 -0.74 6.16 33.20
C PHE A 7 0.01 7.48 33.48
N THR A 8 0.47 7.71 34.71
CA THR A 8 1.09 8.99 35.12
C THR A 8 2.29 9.39 34.24
N ASN A 9 3.05 8.41 33.74
CA ASN A 9 4.19 8.62 32.83
C ASN A 9 3.92 8.19 31.38
N ALA A 10 2.66 7.96 31.01
CA ALA A 10 2.31 7.51 29.66
C ALA A 10 2.46 8.67 28.65
N LYS A 11 3.15 8.39 27.54
CA LYS A 11 3.24 9.30 26.38
C LYS A 11 2.16 8.94 25.37
N ARG A 12 1.53 9.94 24.74
CA ARG A 12 0.58 9.66 23.66
C ARG A 12 1.34 9.08 22.47
N ALA A 13 0.72 8.19 21.71
CA ALA A 13 1.35 7.53 20.57
C ALA A 13 1.93 8.54 19.55
N LYS A 14 1.28 9.69 19.35
CA LYS A 14 1.78 10.76 18.47
C LYS A 14 3.05 11.46 18.97
N ASP A 15 3.33 11.39 20.28
CA ASP A 15 4.50 12.03 20.91
C ASP A 15 5.69 11.05 21.01
N VAL A 16 5.50 9.80 20.58
CA VAL A 16 6.55 8.78 20.48
C VAL A 16 6.98 8.70 19.01
N PRO A 17 8.22 9.09 18.65
CA PRO A 17 8.64 9.24 17.25
C PRO A 17 8.38 8.03 16.36
N VAL A 18 8.62 6.82 16.88
CA VAL A 18 8.39 5.57 16.14
C VAL A 18 6.90 5.35 15.84
N LEU A 19 6.04 5.60 16.83
CA LEU A 19 4.59 5.43 16.69
C LEU A 19 3.97 6.54 15.83
N ALA A 20 4.47 7.77 15.94
CA ALA A 20 4.10 8.89 15.09
C ALA A 20 4.44 8.61 13.62
N LYS A 21 5.62 8.03 13.34
CA LYS A 21 6.02 7.62 11.99
C LYS A 21 5.09 6.54 11.42
N LEU A 22 4.77 5.51 12.21
CA LEU A 22 3.82 4.47 11.81
C LEU A 22 2.42 5.06 11.54
N GLN A 23 1.96 6.01 12.35
CA GLN A 23 0.69 6.71 12.11
C GLN A 23 0.72 7.54 10.83
N ALA A 24 1.83 8.22 10.54
CA ALA A 24 2.00 8.98 9.31
C ALA A 24 2.03 8.08 8.06
N GLU A 25 2.64 6.89 8.13
CA GLU A 25 2.66 5.91 7.03
C GLU A 25 1.26 5.35 6.70
N MET A 26 0.34 5.41 7.66
CA MET A 26 -1.06 5.05 7.51
C MET A 26 -1.98 6.23 7.19
N ALA A 27 -1.49 7.47 7.28
CA ALA A 27 -2.28 8.66 6.99
C ALA A 27 -2.72 8.65 5.51
N GLY A 28 -3.99 8.94 5.26
CA GLY A 28 -4.58 8.89 3.92
C GLY A 28 -5.00 7.49 3.44
N LYS A 29 -4.77 6.43 4.23
CA LYS A 29 -5.23 5.07 3.91
C LYS A 29 -6.42 4.68 4.81
N THR A 30 -7.50 4.21 4.20
CA THR A 30 -8.66 3.69 4.93
C THR A 30 -8.61 2.17 4.97
N ARG A 31 -8.66 1.58 6.17
CA ARG A 31 -8.77 0.12 6.31
C ARG A 31 -10.18 -0.30 5.90
N ILE A 32 -10.28 -1.13 4.86
CA ILE A 32 -11.54 -1.70 4.39
C ILE A 32 -11.55 -3.22 4.57
N THR A 33 -12.74 -3.79 4.65
CA THR A 33 -12.95 -5.24 4.52
C THR A 33 -13.47 -5.50 3.10
N MET A 34 -12.70 -6.24 2.29
CA MET A 34 -13.09 -6.62 0.94
C MET A 34 -12.87 -8.12 0.71
N ARG A 35 -13.69 -8.74 -0.15
CA ARG A 35 -13.45 -10.11 -0.61
C ARG A 35 -12.54 -10.04 -1.82
N VAL A 36 -11.50 -10.88 -1.82
CA VAL A 36 -10.55 -11.03 -2.93
C VAL A 36 -10.38 -12.53 -3.16
N ASP A 37 -10.34 -12.95 -4.42
CA ASP A 37 -10.10 -14.35 -4.76
C ASP A 37 -8.72 -14.80 -4.26
N ASN A 38 -8.67 -16.02 -3.73
CA ASN A 38 -7.42 -16.59 -3.19
C ASN A 38 -6.32 -16.64 -4.26
N ALA A 39 -6.68 -16.93 -5.52
CA ALA A 39 -5.74 -16.93 -6.64
C ALA A 39 -5.10 -15.55 -6.86
N VAL A 40 -5.91 -14.48 -6.82
CA VAL A 40 -5.42 -13.11 -6.95
C VAL A 40 -4.51 -12.74 -5.78
N LEU A 41 -4.95 -13.03 -4.55
CA LEU A 41 -4.15 -12.76 -3.35
C LEU A 41 -2.79 -13.49 -3.38
N ASN A 42 -2.78 -14.76 -3.82
CA ASN A 42 -1.56 -15.55 -3.92
C ASN A 42 -0.61 -15.00 -4.98
N ALA A 43 -1.12 -14.56 -6.14
CA ALA A 43 -0.29 -13.96 -7.19
C ALA A 43 0.43 -12.69 -6.69
N PHE A 44 -0.27 -11.82 -5.97
CA PHE A 44 0.35 -10.61 -5.40
C PHE A 44 1.37 -10.93 -4.29
N LYS A 45 1.12 -11.96 -3.47
CA LYS A 45 2.08 -12.41 -2.46
C LYS A 45 3.37 -12.94 -3.07
N GLN A 46 3.27 -13.83 -4.06
CA GLN A 46 4.44 -14.38 -4.75
C GLN A 46 5.27 -13.29 -5.42
N ARG A 47 4.61 -12.32 -6.05
CA ARG A 47 5.30 -11.18 -6.69
C ARG A 47 6.01 -10.30 -5.67
N ALA A 48 5.38 -10.06 -4.52
CA ALA A 48 5.98 -9.30 -3.43
C ALA A 48 7.20 -10.00 -2.81
N GLU A 49 7.14 -11.32 -2.65
CA GLU A 49 8.27 -12.15 -2.20
C GLU A 49 9.46 -12.03 -3.16
N ALA A 50 9.21 -12.07 -4.46
CA ALA A 50 10.25 -11.95 -5.49
C ALA A 50 10.86 -10.53 -5.58
N SER A 51 10.05 -9.48 -5.37
CA SER A 51 10.49 -8.08 -5.53
C SER A 51 10.90 -7.41 -4.22
N GLY A 52 10.83 -8.09 -3.07
CA GLY A 52 11.09 -7.53 -1.74
C GLY A 52 10.09 -6.45 -1.30
N GLY A 53 8.86 -6.49 -1.82
CA GLY A 53 7.83 -5.44 -1.64
C GLY A 53 6.68 -5.86 -0.72
N SER A 54 5.71 -4.96 -0.53
CA SER A 54 4.43 -5.28 0.13
C SER A 54 3.35 -5.59 -0.90
N TYR A 55 2.75 -6.78 -0.80
CA TYR A 55 1.65 -7.20 -1.66
C TYR A 55 0.43 -6.24 -1.56
N GLN A 56 0.23 -5.59 -0.40
CA GLN A 56 -0.84 -4.61 -0.20
C GLN A 56 -0.57 -3.34 -1.00
N THR A 57 0.69 -2.89 -1.05
CA THR A 57 1.10 -1.74 -1.87
C THR A 57 0.84 -2.03 -3.35
N MET A 58 1.24 -3.20 -3.83
CA MET A 58 1.02 -3.62 -5.22
C MET A 58 -0.47 -3.69 -5.58
N MET A 59 -1.30 -4.26 -4.70
CA MET A 59 -2.75 -4.29 -4.92
C MET A 59 -3.35 -2.89 -4.95
N ASN A 60 -2.94 -1.99 -4.05
CA ASN A 60 -3.46 -0.63 -4.02
C ASN A 60 -3.07 0.17 -5.27
N GLU A 61 -1.84 -0.03 -5.78
CA GLU A 61 -1.39 0.58 -7.04
C GLU A 61 -2.23 0.10 -8.23
N ALA A 62 -2.47 -1.22 -8.32
CA ALA A 62 -3.33 -1.78 -9.37
C ALA A 62 -4.76 -1.24 -9.31
N LEU A 63 -5.34 -1.10 -8.11
CA LEU A 63 -6.66 -0.49 -7.91
C LEU A 63 -6.67 0.99 -8.33
N SER A 64 -5.60 1.73 -8.04
CA SER A 64 -5.47 3.14 -8.47
C SER A 64 -5.37 3.27 -9.98
N GLN A 65 -4.56 2.43 -10.65
CA GLN A 65 -4.43 2.44 -12.11
C GLN A 65 -5.76 2.12 -12.78
N TYR A 66 -6.47 1.11 -12.27
CA TYR A 66 -7.80 0.76 -12.76
C TYR A 66 -8.81 1.91 -12.56
N ALA A 67 -8.83 2.54 -11.38
CA ALA A 67 -9.72 3.66 -11.09
C ALA A 67 -9.43 4.91 -11.93
N GLN A 68 -8.18 5.13 -12.33
CA GLN A 68 -7.78 6.20 -13.25
C GLN A 68 -8.18 5.93 -14.70
N GLY A 69 -8.70 4.74 -15.01
CA GLY A 69 -9.07 4.35 -16.37
C GLY A 69 -7.86 4.16 -17.28
N LEU A 70 -6.66 3.94 -16.72
CA LEU A 70 -5.47 3.65 -17.52
C LEU A 70 -5.70 2.34 -18.26
N SER A 71 -5.88 2.44 -19.58
CA SER A 71 -5.96 1.27 -20.42
C SER A 71 -4.55 0.74 -20.69
N LEU A 72 -4.42 -0.56 -20.93
CA LEU A 72 -3.16 -1.14 -21.40
C LEU A 72 -2.64 -0.41 -22.65
N ALA A 73 -3.54 0.13 -23.49
CA ALA A 73 -3.17 0.92 -24.66
C ALA A 73 -2.49 2.24 -24.28
N ASP A 74 -2.88 2.88 -23.18
CA ASP A 74 -2.25 4.11 -22.70
C ASP A 74 -0.84 3.84 -22.15
N VAL A 75 -0.68 2.76 -21.39
CA VAL A 75 0.63 2.32 -20.89
C VAL A 75 1.56 1.96 -22.04
N VAL A 76 1.11 1.17 -23.01
CA VAL A 76 1.89 0.79 -24.19
C VAL A 76 2.25 2.01 -25.04
N ARG A 77 1.32 2.95 -25.23
CA ARG A 77 1.58 4.19 -25.98
C ARG A 77 2.62 5.06 -25.28
N GLU A 78 2.60 5.14 -23.95
CA GLU A 78 3.60 5.88 -23.19
C GLU A 78 4.98 5.21 -23.26
N THR A 79 5.06 3.88 -23.12
CA THR A 79 6.31 3.14 -23.27
C THR A 79 6.90 3.31 -24.67
N ILE A 80 6.10 3.16 -25.72
CA ILE A 80 6.56 3.37 -27.11
C ILE A 80 7.07 4.81 -27.31
N ARG A 81 6.38 5.82 -26.78
CA ARG A 81 6.86 7.21 -26.85
C ARG A 81 8.20 7.41 -26.13
N LYS A 82 8.38 6.80 -24.96
CA LYS A 82 9.64 6.90 -24.21
C LYS A 82 10.80 6.27 -24.98
N GLU A 83 10.60 5.08 -25.54
CA GLU A 83 11.63 4.40 -26.34
C GLU A 83 11.96 5.15 -27.65
N LEU A 84 10.96 5.75 -28.31
CA LEU A 84 11.17 6.56 -29.51
C LEU A 84 11.86 7.90 -29.25
N HIS A 85 11.69 8.49 -28.07
CA HIS A 85 12.36 9.74 -27.68
C HIS A 85 13.73 9.53 -27.02
N ALA A 86 14.04 8.31 -26.59
CA ALA A 86 15.35 7.93 -26.07
C ALA A 86 16.33 7.50 -27.18
N ALA A 87 15.85 7.30 -28.41
CA ALA A 87 16.64 7.05 -29.61
C ALA A 87 16.94 8.35 -30.38
#